data_AF-A0A1P8YCJ2-F1
#
_entry.id   AF-A0A1P8YCJ2-F1
#
_cell.length_a   1.000
_cell.length_b   1.000
_cell.length_c   1.000
_cell.angle_alpha   90.00
_cell.angle_beta   90.00
_cell.angle_gamma   90.00
#
_symmetry.space_group_name_H-M   'P 1'
#
loop_
_entity.id
_entity.type
_entity.pdbx_description
1 polymer ?
#
loop_
_entity_poly.entity_id
_entity_poly.type
_entity_poly.pdbx_seq_one_letter_code
_entity_poly.pdbx_strand_id
1 'polypeptide(L)'
;MSTLGDPLTDVALMCVYRDPVFDLVLGSQAAWTSDRLPSAGALAQSYAVASGRDLGDWNFYLALANFKLGVIGEGITHRALQGSDSGAGAVRAAEATPEFIAAGLRALKGVTL
;
A
#
# COMPACT_ATOMS: atom_id res chain seq x y z
N MET A 1 -2.61 -8.23 13.22
CA MET A 1 -1.86 -7.57 14.31
C MET A 1 -2.29 -6.11 14.36
N SER A 2 -2.39 -5.52 15.55
CA SER A 2 -2.72 -4.10 15.74
C SER A 2 -1.81 -3.49 16.81
N THR A 3 -1.63 -2.17 16.76
CA THR A 3 -0.87 -1.38 17.74
C THR A 3 -1.44 0.05 17.81
N LEU A 4 -1.09 0.81 18.84
CA LEU A 4 -1.33 2.26 18.86
C LEU A 4 -0.34 2.97 17.93
N GLY A 5 -0.81 3.98 17.20
CA GLY A 5 -0.01 4.74 16.24
C GLY A 5 -0.77 5.91 15.64
N ASP A 6 -0.11 6.62 14.73
CA ASP A 6 -0.72 7.73 13.98
C ASP A 6 -1.74 7.19 12.96
N PRO A 7 -3.02 7.59 13.04
CA PRO A 7 -4.06 7.08 12.14
C PRO A 7 -3.81 7.38 10.67
N LEU A 8 -3.07 8.44 10.33
CA LEU A 8 -2.77 8.78 8.93
C LEU A 8 -1.89 7.72 8.26
N THR A 9 -1.11 6.96 9.05
CA THR A 9 -0.35 5.83 8.52
C THR A 9 -1.24 4.70 8.01
N ASP A 10 -2.37 4.44 8.66
CA ASP A 10 -3.33 3.43 8.24
C ASP A 10 -4.18 3.92 7.06
N VAL A 11 -4.59 5.19 7.07
CA VAL A 11 -5.36 5.78 5.96
C VAL A 11 -4.52 5.80 4.68
N ALA A 12 -3.24 6.19 4.77
CA ALA A 12 -2.35 6.18 3.61
C ALA A 12 -2.12 4.75 3.10
N LEU A 13 -1.92 3.79 4.00
CA LEU A 13 -1.76 2.39 3.63
C LEU A 13 -3.01 1.84 2.93
N MET A 14 -4.20 2.13 3.46
CA MET A 14 -5.48 1.78 2.83
C MET A 14 -5.61 2.37 1.41
N CYS A 15 -5.13 3.61 1.22
CA CYS A 15 -5.12 4.28 -0.08
C CYS A 15 -4.13 3.63 -1.05
N VAL A 16 -2.91 3.29 -0.61
CA VAL A 16 -1.91 2.64 -1.46
C VAL A 16 -2.32 1.22 -1.86
N TYR A 17 -3.05 0.49 -1.00
CA TYR A 17 -3.62 -0.82 -1.36
C TYR A 17 -4.60 -0.79 -2.53
N ARG A 18 -5.04 0.41 -2.97
CA ARG A 18 -5.88 0.55 -4.16
C ARG A 18 -5.15 0.35 -5.47
N ASP A 19 -3.82 0.43 -5.47
CA ASP A 19 -3.03 0.23 -6.68
C ASP A 19 -3.12 -1.24 -7.14
N PRO A 20 -3.45 -1.51 -8.42
CA PRO A 20 -3.51 -2.88 -8.96
C PRO A 20 -2.24 -3.71 -8.76
N VAL A 21 -1.06 -3.07 -8.63
CA VAL A 21 0.20 -3.79 -8.37
C VAL A 21 0.17 -4.55 -7.03
N PHE A 22 -0.72 -4.16 -6.11
CA PHE A 22 -0.90 -4.85 -4.83
C PHE A 22 -1.39 -6.29 -4.98
N ASP A 23 -2.04 -6.65 -6.09
CA ASP A 23 -2.48 -8.03 -6.36
C ASP A 23 -1.30 -9.02 -6.40
N LEU A 24 -0.11 -8.56 -6.80
CA LEU A 24 1.12 -9.37 -6.75
C LEU A 24 1.54 -9.69 -5.32
N VAL A 25 1.39 -8.74 -4.39
CA VAL A 25 1.68 -8.95 -2.96
C VAL A 25 0.73 -9.96 -2.35
N LEU A 26 -0.55 -9.92 -2.74
CA LEU A 26 -1.57 -10.86 -2.28
C LEU A 26 -1.55 -12.21 -3.02
N GLY A 27 -0.92 -12.29 -4.19
CA GLY A 27 -0.92 -13.47 -5.05
C GLY A 27 -2.30 -13.78 -5.67
N SER A 28 -3.23 -12.83 -5.69
CA SER A 28 -4.58 -12.96 -6.25
C SER A 28 -5.17 -11.58 -6.59
N GLN A 29 -6.20 -11.56 -7.43
CA GLN A 29 -6.94 -10.33 -7.77
C GLN A 29 -7.79 -9.90 -6.57
N ALA A 30 -7.40 -8.81 -5.91
CA ALA A 30 -8.10 -8.33 -4.73
C ALA A 30 -9.38 -7.58 -5.12
N ALA A 31 -10.48 -7.80 -4.39
CA ALA A 31 -11.66 -6.95 -4.54
C ALA A 31 -11.33 -5.47 -4.30
N TRP A 32 -10.36 -5.20 -3.42
CA TRP A 32 -9.93 -3.84 -3.04
C TRP A 32 -9.24 -3.08 -4.17
N THR A 33 -8.58 -3.75 -5.11
CA THR A 33 -7.91 -3.09 -6.25
C THR A 33 -8.86 -2.81 -7.43
N SER A 34 -10.12 -3.24 -7.34
CA SER A 34 -11.13 -3.00 -8.38
C SER A 34 -11.43 -1.50 -8.57
N ASP A 35 -11.60 -1.12 -9.83
CA ASP A 35 -12.10 0.19 -10.28
C ASP A 35 -13.55 0.49 -9.86
N ARG A 36 -14.31 -0.54 -9.42
CA ARG A 36 -15.68 -0.40 -8.90
C ARG A 36 -15.74 0.22 -7.51
N LEU A 37 -14.61 0.28 -6.79
CA LEU A 37 -14.51 0.90 -5.47
C LEU A 37 -14.01 2.35 -5.60
N PRO A 38 -14.31 3.26 -4.64
CA PRO A 38 -13.92 4.68 -4.72
C PRO A 38 -12.41 4.89 -4.93
N SER A 39 -11.95 5.90 -5.66
CA SER A 39 -10.50 6.12 -5.81
C SER A 39 -9.77 6.33 -4.47
N ALA A 40 -8.44 6.13 -4.45
CA ALA A 40 -7.61 6.40 -3.28
C ALA A 40 -7.83 7.83 -2.72
N GLY A 41 -7.88 8.83 -3.61
CA GLY A 41 -8.18 10.21 -3.21
C GLY A 41 -9.59 10.39 -2.63
N ALA A 42 -10.60 9.71 -3.18
CA ALA A 42 -11.97 9.76 -2.65
C ALA A 42 -12.08 9.13 -1.25
N LEU A 43 -11.32 8.05 -0.99
CA LEU A 43 -11.22 7.44 0.34
C LEU A 43 -10.54 8.37 1.34
N ALA A 44 -9.41 8.97 0.98
CA ALA A 44 -8.70 9.94 1.81
C ALA A 44 -9.61 11.15 2.15
N GLN A 45 -10.32 11.68 1.15
CA GLN A 45 -11.26 12.78 1.34
C GLN A 45 -12.42 12.40 2.27
N SER A 46 -12.98 11.20 2.08
CA SER A 46 -14.07 10.69 2.92
C SER A 46 -13.62 10.56 4.39
N TYR A 47 -12.39 10.10 4.63
CA TYR A 47 -11.80 10.06 5.96
C TYR A 47 -11.61 11.46 6.56
N ALA A 48 -11.03 12.40 5.81
CA ALA A 48 -10.79 13.76 6.28
C ALA A 48 -12.09 14.45 6.70
N VAL A 49 -13.14 14.33 5.88
CA VAL A 49 -14.47 14.90 6.17
C VAL A 49 -15.10 14.24 7.40
N ALA A 50 -15.12 12.91 7.46
CA ALA A 50 -15.77 12.18 8.55
C ALA A 50 -15.06 12.35 9.90
N SER A 51 -13.74 12.47 9.89
CA SER A 51 -12.93 12.60 11.10
C SER A 51 -12.68 14.05 11.53
N GLY A 52 -12.93 15.03 10.65
CA GLY A 52 -12.59 16.44 10.87
C GLY A 52 -11.08 16.70 10.93
N ARG A 53 -10.25 15.76 10.46
CA ARG A 53 -8.78 15.84 10.52
C ARG A 53 -8.20 16.40 9.22
N ASP A 54 -7.18 17.23 9.36
CA ASP A 54 -6.26 17.54 8.27
C ASP A 54 -5.33 16.34 8.04
N LEU A 55 -5.04 16.05 6.77
CA LEU A 55 -4.12 14.99 6.35
C LEU A 55 -2.65 15.43 6.45
N GLY A 56 -2.39 16.72 6.66
CA GLY A 56 -1.05 17.25 6.94
C GLY A 56 -0.04 16.92 5.84
N ASP A 57 1.09 16.33 6.22
CA ASP A 57 2.16 15.91 5.31
C ASP A 57 1.79 14.66 4.49
N TRP A 58 0.68 14.72 3.75
CA TRP A 58 0.08 13.56 3.10
C TRP A 58 1.03 12.82 2.16
N ASN A 59 1.89 13.55 1.44
CA ASN A 59 2.91 12.97 0.57
C ASN A 59 3.94 12.12 1.33
N PHE A 60 4.29 12.50 2.56
CA PHE A 60 5.14 11.69 3.42
C PHE A 60 4.45 10.38 3.81
N TYR A 61 3.17 10.43 4.21
CA TYR A 61 2.43 9.22 4.57
C TYR A 61 2.23 8.28 3.38
N LEU A 62 1.96 8.81 2.18
CA LEU A 62 1.92 8.01 0.95
C LEU A 62 3.28 7.38 0.64
N ALA A 63 4.37 8.12 0.80
CA ALA A 63 5.71 7.58 0.60
C ALA A 63 6.04 6.46 1.59
N LEU A 64 5.72 6.64 2.87
CA LEU A 64 5.92 5.64 3.92
C LEU A 64 5.07 4.39 3.66
N ALA A 65 3.80 4.55 3.26
CA ALA A 65 2.91 3.44 2.94
C ALA A 65 3.45 2.60 1.77
N ASN A 66 3.88 3.25 0.69
CA ASN A 66 4.53 2.60 -0.44
C ASN A 66 5.80 1.86 -0.04
N PHE A 67 6.69 2.50 0.72
CA PHE A 67 7.90 1.85 1.24
C PHE A 67 7.58 0.59 2.06
N LYS A 68 6.59 0.67 2.96
CA LYS A 68 6.12 -0.48 3.75
C LYS A 68 5.67 -1.64 2.85
N LEU A 69 4.96 -1.37 1.76
CA LEU A 69 4.52 -2.42 0.84
C LEU A 69 5.65 -3.08 0.07
N GLY A 70 6.65 -2.30 -0.37
CA GLY A 70 7.87 -2.88 -0.93
C GLY A 70 8.56 -3.83 0.06
N VAL A 71 8.77 -3.40 1.30
CA VAL A 71 9.38 -4.23 2.36
C VAL A 71 8.54 -5.47 2.67
N ILE A 72 7.21 -5.35 2.69
CA ILE A 72 6.31 -6.49 2.89
C ILE A 72 6.43 -7.50 1.75
N GLY A 73 6.46 -7.05 0.49
CA GLY A 73 6.63 -7.90 -0.69
C GLY A 73 7.93 -8.71 -0.61
N GLU A 74 9.06 -8.06 -0.35
CA GLU A 74 10.36 -8.71 -0.13
C GLU A 74 10.31 -9.73 1.01
N GLY A 75 9.70 -9.37 2.14
CA GLY A 75 9.58 -10.25 3.29
C GLY A 75 8.71 -11.49 3.03
N ILE A 76 7.64 -11.35 2.24
CA ILE A 76 6.79 -12.47 1.82
C ILE A 76 7.58 -13.41 0.92
N THR A 77 8.24 -12.88 -0.11
CA THR A 77 9.05 -13.69 -1.03
C THR A 77 10.20 -14.39 -0.31
N HIS A 78 10.89 -13.70 0.60
CA HIS A 78 11.95 -14.31 1.40
C HIS A 78 11.45 -15.55 2.17
N ARG A 79 10.34 -15.43 2.91
CA ARG A 79 9.77 -16.57 3.66
C ARG A 79 9.34 -17.71 2.74
N ALA A 80 8.72 -17.40 1.60
CA ALA A 80 8.30 -18.40 0.62
C ALA A 80 9.51 -19.20 0.08
N LEU A 81 10.63 -18.54 -0.21
CA LEU A 81 11.87 -19.19 -0.62
C LEU A 81 12.52 -20.05 0.48
N GLN A 82 12.19 -19.80 1.75
CA GLN A 82 12.60 -20.64 2.89
C GLN A 82 11.63 -21.80 3.16
N GLY A 83 10.66 -22.05 2.27
CA GLY A 83 9.76 -23.20 2.36
C GLY A 83 8.53 -22.98 3.25
N SER A 84 8.15 -21.73 3.54
CA SER A 84 6.86 -21.47 4.20
C SER A 84 5.68 -21.80 3.27
N ASP A 85 4.60 -22.36 3.82
CA ASP A 85 3.37 -22.72 3.08
C ASP A 85 2.54 -21.48 2.72
N SER A 86 3.10 -20.59 1.90
CA SER A 86 2.56 -19.26 1.60
C SER A 86 1.81 -19.19 0.27
N GLY A 87 1.54 -20.34 -0.36
CA GLY A 87 0.89 -20.43 -1.66
C GLY A 87 1.77 -20.03 -2.84
N ALA A 88 1.37 -20.44 -4.05
CA ALA A 88 2.16 -20.26 -5.27
C ALA A 88 2.43 -18.79 -5.66
N GLY A 89 1.60 -17.85 -5.20
CA GLY A 89 1.78 -16.42 -5.48
C GLY A 89 2.87 -15.74 -4.64
N ALA A 90 3.20 -16.27 -3.45
CA ALA A 90 4.07 -15.57 -2.50
C ALA A 90 5.53 -15.44 -2.98
N VAL A 91 6.02 -16.37 -3.80
CA VAL A 91 7.38 -16.28 -4.38
C VAL A 91 7.52 -15.10 -5.36
N ARG A 92 6.39 -14.51 -5.79
CA ARG A 92 6.34 -13.38 -6.74
C ARG A 92 5.98 -12.05 -6.09
N ALA A 93 5.73 -12.02 -4.78
CA ALA A 93 5.31 -10.79 -4.09
C ALA A 93 6.32 -9.63 -4.24
N ALA A 94 7.62 -9.93 -4.26
CA ALA A 94 8.69 -8.98 -4.49
C ALA A 94 8.68 -8.34 -5.91
N GLU A 95 7.96 -8.91 -6.88
CA GLU A 95 7.78 -8.29 -8.20
C GLU A 95 7.05 -6.94 -8.12
N ALA A 96 6.27 -6.70 -7.05
CA ALA A 96 5.63 -5.41 -6.79
C ALA A 96 6.58 -4.34 -6.22
N THR A 97 7.72 -4.75 -5.64
CA THR A 97 8.63 -3.85 -4.92
C THR A 97 9.09 -2.66 -5.77
N PRO A 98 9.54 -2.83 -7.03
CA PRO A 98 10.04 -1.72 -7.83
C PRO A 98 8.98 -0.61 -8.01
N GLU A 99 7.72 -0.99 -8.24
CA GLU A 99 6.64 -0.02 -8.43
C GLU A 99 6.34 0.73 -7.14
N PHE A 100 6.21 0.03 -6.01
CA PHE A 100 5.97 0.70 -4.73
C PHE A 100 7.13 1.64 -4.35
N ILE A 101 8.38 1.25 -4.55
CA ILE A 101 9.52 2.15 -4.30
C ILE A 101 9.47 3.38 -5.24
N ALA A 102 9.16 3.18 -6.53
CA ALA A 102 9.04 4.29 -7.47
C ALA A 102 7.88 5.23 -7.11
N ALA A 103 6.71 4.69 -6.75
CA ALA A 103 5.54 5.45 -6.32
C ALA A 103 5.82 6.26 -5.06
N GLY A 104 6.51 5.67 -4.07
CA GLY A 104 6.90 6.38 -2.86
C GLY A 104 7.87 7.54 -3.16
N LEU A 105 8.83 7.34 -4.06
CA LEU A 105 9.73 8.41 -4.50
C LEU A 105 9.00 9.52 -5.28
N ARG A 106 7.99 9.19 -6.09
CA ARG A 106 7.15 10.19 -6.77
C ARG A 106 6.36 11.03 -5.75
N ALA A 107 5.78 10.39 -4.74
CA ALA A 107 5.06 11.08 -3.67
C ALA A 107 5.96 12.09 -2.92
N LEU A 108 7.18 11.70 -2.54
CA LEU A 108 8.14 12.61 -1.89
C LEU A 108 8.52 13.82 -2.74
N LYS A 109 8.55 13.66 -4.08
CA LYS A 109 8.87 14.74 -5.02
C LYS A 109 7.67 15.67 -5.28
N GLY A 110 6.49 15.37 -4.72
CA GLY A 110 5.26 16.12 -4.99
C GLY A 110 4.70 15.91 -6.39
N VAL A 111 5.12 14.84 -7.08
CA VAL A 111 4.61 14.51 -8.41
C VAL A 111 3.41 13.59 -8.24
N THR A 112 2.20 14.15 -8.27
CA THR A 112 0.97 13.36 -8.32
C THR A 112 0.82 12.78 -9.74
N LEU A 113 0.48 11.49 -9.83
CA LEU A 113 0.11 10.81 -11.08
C LEU A 113 -1.19 11.36 -11.67
#